data_AF-A0A4D6NDB1-F1
#
_entry.id   AF-A0A4D6NDB1-F1
#
_cell.length_a   1.000
_cell.length_b   1.000
_cell.length_c   1.000
_cell.angle_alpha   90.00
_cell.angle_beta   90.00
_cell.angle_gamma   90.00
#
_symmetry.space_group_name_H-M   'P 1'
#
loop_
_entity.id
_entity.type
_entity.pdbx_description
1 polymer ?
#
loop_
_entity_poly.entity_id
_entity_poly.type
_entity_poly.pdbx_seq_one_letter_code
_entity_poly.pdbx_strand_id
1 'polypeptide(L)'
;MTTVAESPESETHSAYDDDSKTNNPQIFNQTTPFIDYAAAQAQLYHRAFNDRVDSTIDAAKSRFAQIRSTSYVHFNQTLDSLDDLKSQYNAYEDLLFGKIKEGVLVAASHPLITCGAAAALGLVVLKRPRQVLYYNTLRLLVSEESMISRAHAEIKELRQSIQILKAEGEKLEKSAIHAEEQFLHGRTKLRQAGKQIRNVIHSAHKIERRAHGLKDILGELPKREASLFRSQVSQLASEAKKEKSTLTKEISKISNYGISV
;
A
#
# COMPACT_ATOMS: atom_id res chain seq x y z
N MET A 1 46.11 -20.15 -8.69
CA MET A 1 45.32 -21.07 -9.54
C MET A 1 44.10 -20.29 -10.00
N THR A 2 44.20 -19.61 -11.15
CA THR A 2 43.75 -20.07 -12.48
C THR A 2 42.21 -20.16 -12.52
N THR A 3 41.43 -19.50 -13.38
CA THR A 3 41.60 -18.86 -14.71
C THR A 3 40.21 -18.28 -15.08
N VAL A 4 40.08 -17.07 -15.67
CA VAL A 4 39.68 -16.80 -17.10
C VAL A 4 38.24 -17.25 -17.44
N ALA A 5 37.37 -16.55 -18.16
CA ALA A 5 37.23 -15.21 -18.73
C ALA A 5 35.79 -15.11 -19.30
N GLU A 6 35.22 -13.91 -19.44
CA GLU A 6 34.95 -13.25 -20.74
C GLU A 6 33.49 -13.38 -21.24
N SER A 7 32.88 -12.22 -21.45
CA SER A 7 31.63 -11.98 -22.17
C SER A 7 31.90 -12.08 -23.68
N PRO A 8 30.90 -12.27 -24.57
CA PRO A 8 30.46 -11.06 -25.29
C PRO A 8 28.99 -11.04 -25.77
N GLU A 9 28.63 -9.84 -26.22
CA GLU A 9 27.54 -9.38 -27.10
C GLU A 9 27.33 -10.31 -28.33
N SER A 10 26.19 -10.39 -29.03
CA SER A 10 25.69 -9.38 -29.97
C SER A 10 24.63 -10.01 -30.92
N GLU A 11 23.66 -9.18 -31.35
CA GLU A 11 23.01 -9.05 -32.68
C GLU A 11 22.27 -10.24 -33.37
N THR A 12 20.97 -10.15 -33.72
CA THR A 12 20.23 -9.44 -34.80
C THR A 12 19.94 -10.33 -36.03
N HIS A 13 18.71 -10.19 -36.57
CA HIS A 13 18.18 -10.61 -37.89
C HIS A 13 17.67 -12.06 -38.00
N SER A 14 16.63 -12.42 -38.75
CA SER A 14 15.51 -11.74 -39.44
C SER A 14 14.69 -12.87 -40.13
N ALA A 15 13.57 -12.51 -40.78
CA ALA A 15 12.85 -13.26 -41.81
C ALA A 15 11.91 -14.38 -41.36
N TYR A 16 10.76 -14.60 -41.97
CA TYR A 16 9.79 -13.88 -42.81
C TYR A 16 8.65 -14.92 -43.02
N ASP A 17 7.54 -14.47 -43.63
CA ASP A 17 6.43 -15.27 -44.18
C ASP A 17 5.30 -15.65 -43.22
N ASP A 18 4.03 -15.53 -43.57
CA ASP A 18 3.33 -14.81 -44.64
C ASP A 18 1.83 -14.90 -44.29
N ASP A 19 1.05 -14.08 -44.98
CA ASP A 19 -0.31 -14.35 -45.41
C ASP A 19 -1.52 -13.93 -44.55
N SER A 20 -2.05 -12.78 -44.97
CA SER A 20 -3.34 -12.71 -45.70
C SER A 20 -4.47 -11.93 -45.01
N LYS A 21 -5.01 -11.04 -45.84
CA LYS A 21 -6.02 -10.01 -45.60
C LYS A 21 -7.39 -10.59 -45.26
N THR A 22 -8.12 -9.92 -44.37
CA THR A 22 -9.55 -9.65 -44.62
C THR A 22 -9.93 -8.26 -44.07
N ASN A 23 -10.36 -7.41 -45.01
CA ASN A 23 -10.79 -6.04 -44.80
C ASN A 23 -12.08 -5.95 -43.95
N ASN A 24 -12.18 -4.95 -43.08
CA ASN A 24 -13.49 -4.36 -42.76
C ASN A 24 -13.37 -2.88 -42.29
N PRO A 25 -13.54 -1.89 -43.20
CA PRO A 25 -13.39 -0.45 -42.88
C PRO A 25 -14.64 0.20 -42.25
N GLN A 26 -15.62 -0.58 -41.77
CA GLN A 26 -16.92 -0.04 -41.34
C GLN A 26 -17.02 0.35 -39.85
N ILE A 27 -16.05 -0.01 -39.01
CA ILE A 27 -16.11 0.28 -37.55
C ILE A 27 -15.51 1.66 -37.19
N PHE A 28 -14.69 2.25 -38.07
CA PHE A 28 -13.97 3.50 -37.77
C PHE A 28 -14.76 4.80 -38.01
N ASN A 29 -15.82 4.76 -38.84
CA ASN A 29 -16.54 5.97 -39.24
C ASN A 29 -17.72 6.34 -38.31
N GLN A 30 -18.03 5.52 -37.31
CA GLN A 30 -19.05 5.82 -36.29
C GLN A 30 -18.47 6.31 -34.95
N THR A 31 -17.16 6.21 -34.76
CA THR A 31 -16.47 6.57 -33.50
C THR A 31 -15.82 7.96 -33.53
N THR A 32 -15.65 8.57 -34.70
CA THR A 32 -15.12 9.93 -34.87
C THR A 32 -15.96 11.05 -34.21
N PRO A 33 -17.31 11.09 -34.31
CA PRO A 33 -18.08 12.17 -33.68
C PRO A 33 -18.11 12.09 -32.16
N PHE A 34 -17.96 10.88 -31.58
CA PHE A 34 -17.88 10.69 -30.13
C PHE A 34 -16.54 11.17 -29.56
N ILE A 35 -15.44 10.93 -30.29
CA ILE A 35 -14.10 11.38 -29.88
C ILE A 35 -14.00 12.91 -29.92
N ASP A 36 -14.53 13.54 -30.98
CA ASP A 36 -14.54 15.01 -31.08
C ASP A 36 -15.44 15.65 -30.01
N TYR A 37 -16.60 15.03 -29.72
CA TYR A 37 -17.47 15.47 -28.63
C TYR A 37 -16.81 15.31 -27.25
N ALA A 38 -16.14 14.19 -27.01
CA ALA A 38 -15.42 13.94 -25.76
C ALA A 38 -14.22 14.90 -25.59
N ALA A 39 -13.51 15.21 -26.66
CA ALA A 39 -12.40 16.17 -26.65
C ALA A 39 -12.88 17.61 -26.39
N ALA A 40 -13.99 18.03 -27.01
CA ALA A 40 -14.61 19.33 -26.76
C ALA A 40 -15.11 19.45 -25.31
N GLN A 41 -15.74 18.39 -24.79
CA GLN A 41 -16.20 18.34 -23.40
C GLN A 41 -15.02 18.36 -22.41
N ALA A 42 -13.93 17.64 -22.71
CA ALA A 42 -12.72 17.66 -21.90
C ALA A 42 -12.05 19.05 -21.89
N GLN A 43 -12.03 19.76 -23.02
CA GLN A 43 -11.52 21.14 -23.07
C GLN A 43 -12.37 22.12 -22.25
N LEU A 44 -13.69 21.98 -22.29
CA LEU A 44 -14.58 22.82 -21.47
C LEU A 44 -14.39 22.57 -19.97
N TYR A 45 -14.30 21.30 -19.57
CA TYR A 45 -14.00 20.96 -18.18
C TYR A 45 -12.61 21.42 -17.75
N HIS A 46 -11.61 21.31 -18.63
CA HIS A 46 -10.26 21.77 -18.31
C HIS A 46 -10.20 23.28 -18.12
N ARG A 47 -10.89 24.06 -18.97
CA ARG A 47 -10.98 25.53 -18.82
C ARG A 47 -11.74 25.92 -17.55
N ALA A 48 -12.93 25.36 -17.34
CA ALA A 48 -13.72 25.63 -16.14
C ALA A 48 -13.00 25.22 -14.85
N PHE A 49 -12.19 24.17 -14.90
CA PHE A 49 -11.34 23.75 -13.79
C PHE A 49 -10.22 24.75 -13.53
N ASN A 50 -9.47 25.16 -14.56
CA ASN A 50 -8.38 26.13 -14.43
C ASN A 50 -8.90 27.48 -13.90
N ASP A 51 -10.01 27.99 -14.43
CA ASP A 51 -10.62 29.25 -13.96
C ASP A 51 -11.05 29.15 -12.48
N ARG A 52 -11.52 27.98 -12.04
CA ARG A 52 -11.90 27.73 -10.64
C ARG A 52 -10.70 27.58 -9.71
N VAL A 53 -9.60 27.00 -10.20
CA VAL A 53 -8.34 26.89 -9.45
C VAL A 53 -7.74 28.28 -9.27
N ASP A 54 -7.64 29.07 -10.33
CA ASP A 54 -7.06 30.41 -10.29
C ASP A 54 -7.86 31.35 -9.38
N SER A 55 -9.19 31.35 -9.49
CA SER A 55 -10.05 32.14 -8.59
C SER A 55 -9.95 31.70 -7.12
N THR A 56 -9.73 30.42 -6.85
CA THR A 56 -9.51 29.92 -5.47
C THR A 56 -8.14 30.33 -4.95
N ILE A 57 -7.11 30.33 -5.81
CA ILE A 57 -5.76 30.81 -5.46
C ILE A 57 -5.79 32.30 -5.13
N ASP A 58 -6.48 33.12 -5.92
CA ASP A 58 -6.62 34.55 -5.67
C ASP A 58 -7.46 34.85 -4.42
N ALA A 59 -8.51 34.07 -4.17
CA ALA A 59 -9.28 34.14 -2.93
C ALA A 59 -8.45 33.73 -1.70
N ALA A 60 -7.58 32.72 -1.83
CA ALA A 60 -6.67 32.32 -0.77
C ALA A 60 -5.59 33.38 -0.51
N LYS A 61 -5.02 33.96 -1.57
CA LYS A 61 -4.01 35.01 -1.49
C LYS A 61 -4.54 36.29 -0.86
N SER A 62 -5.76 36.70 -1.22
CA SER A 62 -6.42 37.87 -0.61
C SER A 62 -6.77 37.63 0.86
N ARG A 63 -7.29 36.46 1.23
CA ARG A 63 -7.53 36.10 2.64
C ARG A 63 -6.25 36.02 3.44
N PHE A 64 -5.17 35.49 2.86
CA PHE A 64 -3.87 35.45 3.51
C PHE A 64 -3.28 36.85 3.71
N ALA A 65 -3.40 37.74 2.72
CA ALA A 65 -3.01 39.14 2.85
C ALA A 65 -3.83 39.84 3.96
N GLN A 66 -5.13 39.56 4.04
CA GLN A 66 -6.00 40.07 5.09
C GLN A 66 -5.58 39.58 6.48
N ILE A 67 -5.36 38.26 6.65
CA ILE A 67 -4.86 37.66 7.91
C ILE A 67 -3.50 38.25 8.29
N ARG A 68 -2.59 38.39 7.33
CA ARG A 68 -1.27 39.01 7.58
C ARG A 68 -1.42 40.44 8.08
N SER A 69 -2.30 41.24 7.49
CA SER A 69 -2.53 42.63 7.91
C SER A 69 -3.17 42.74 9.29
N THR A 70 -4.13 41.88 9.63
CA THR A 70 -4.79 41.88 10.94
C THR A 70 -3.87 41.32 12.03
N SER A 71 -3.12 40.25 11.75
CA SER A 71 -2.13 39.71 12.68
C SER A 71 -1.01 40.69 12.98
N TYR A 72 -0.60 41.52 12.01
CA TYR A 72 0.43 42.54 12.24
C TYR A 72 -0.02 43.60 13.27
N VAL A 73 -1.28 44.05 13.20
CA VAL A 73 -1.84 45.01 14.17
C VAL A 73 -1.92 44.41 15.58
N HIS A 74 -2.39 43.16 15.71
CA HIS A 74 -2.46 42.48 17.01
C HIS A 74 -1.07 42.13 17.58
N PHE A 75 -0.10 41.83 16.72
CA PHE A 75 1.28 41.56 17.14
C PHE A 75 1.94 42.83 17.66
N ASN A 76 1.78 43.97 16.97
CA ASN A 76 2.29 45.25 17.45
C ASN A 76 1.63 45.65 18.78
N GLN A 77 0.32 45.46 18.93
CA GLN A 77 -0.37 45.70 20.21
C GLN A 77 0.17 44.83 21.35
N THR A 78 0.58 43.60 21.06
CA THR A 78 1.21 42.71 22.04
C THR A 78 2.64 43.14 22.37
N LEU A 79 3.39 43.63 21.37
CA LEU A 79 4.73 44.21 21.58
C LEU A 79 4.66 45.47 22.44
N ASP A 80 3.71 46.37 22.18
CA ASP A 80 3.52 47.59 22.98
C ASP A 80 3.17 47.25 24.43
N SER A 81 2.34 46.20 24.64
CA SER A 81 2.02 45.70 25.99
C SER A 81 3.24 45.08 26.69
N LEU A 82 4.17 44.50 25.93
CA LEU A 82 5.42 43.96 26.46
C LEU A 82 6.39 45.06 26.86
N ASP A 83 6.46 46.15 26.10
CA ASP A 83 7.25 47.32 26.46
C ASP A 83 6.68 48.05 27.69
N ASP A 84 5.36 48.11 27.83
CA ASP A 84 4.71 48.60 29.06
C ASP A 84 5.06 47.70 30.27
N LEU A 85 4.94 46.37 30.14
CA LEU A 85 5.36 45.43 31.19
C LEU A 85 6.85 45.55 31.52
N LYS A 86 7.71 45.78 30.53
CA LYS A 86 9.14 46.01 30.74
C LYS A 86 9.37 47.29 31.54
N SER A 87 8.63 48.37 31.25
CA SER A 87 8.73 49.61 32.00
C SER A 87 8.26 49.45 33.45
N GLN A 88 7.16 48.71 33.66
CA GLN A 88 6.64 48.39 35.00
C GLN A 88 7.60 47.46 35.75
N TYR A 89 8.18 46.46 35.07
CA TYR A 89 9.19 45.58 35.64
C TYR A 89 10.42 46.37 36.09
N ASN A 90 10.94 47.28 35.25
CA ASN A 90 12.08 48.12 35.60
C ASN A 90 11.77 49.00 36.83
N ALA A 91 10.54 49.54 36.96
CA ALA A 91 10.14 50.30 38.14
C ALA A 91 10.11 49.46 39.42
N TYR A 92 9.65 48.19 39.33
CA TYR A 92 9.71 47.25 40.44
C TYR A 92 11.13 46.78 40.75
N GLU A 93 11.96 46.59 39.72
CA GLU A 93 13.36 46.23 39.82
C GLU A 93 14.15 47.33 40.54
N ASP A 94 13.93 48.60 40.20
CA ASP A 94 14.55 49.75 40.87
C ASP A 94 14.11 49.88 42.34
N LEU A 95 12.83 49.60 42.65
CA LEU A 95 12.34 49.58 44.04
C LEU A 95 12.93 48.42 44.83
N LEU A 96 13.03 47.24 44.22
CA LEU A 96 13.64 46.06 44.82
C LEU A 96 15.13 46.29 45.09
N PHE A 97 15.89 46.76 44.09
CA PHE A 97 17.31 47.07 44.26
C PHE A 97 17.56 48.26 45.17
N GLY A 98 16.66 49.24 45.20
CA GLY A 98 16.66 50.32 46.19
C GLY A 98 16.55 49.79 47.62
N LYS A 99 15.56 48.91 47.87
CA LYS A 99 15.40 48.24 49.18
C LYS A 99 16.51 47.25 49.50
N ILE A 100 17.06 46.56 48.50
CA ILE A 100 18.22 45.68 48.69
C ILE A 100 19.43 46.53 49.06
N LYS A 101 19.66 47.68 48.44
CA LYS A 101 20.79 48.57 48.75
C LYS A 101 20.67 49.17 50.16
N GLU A 102 19.46 49.55 50.56
CA GLU A 102 19.16 49.96 51.94
C GLU A 102 19.32 48.79 52.92
N GLY A 103 18.86 47.60 52.53
CA GLY A 103 19.02 46.34 53.27
C GLY A 103 20.47 45.87 53.37
N VAL A 104 21.33 46.17 52.39
CA VAL A 104 22.78 45.92 52.42
C VAL A 104 23.46 46.85 53.42
N LEU A 105 22.98 48.09 53.53
CA LEU A 105 23.44 49.06 54.52
C LEU A 105 23.03 48.62 55.95
N VAL A 106 21.85 48.01 56.11
CA VAL A 106 21.38 47.37 57.37
C VAL A 106 22.05 46.02 57.62
N ALA A 107 22.42 45.27 56.58
CA ALA A 107 23.13 44.00 56.69
C ALA A 107 24.57 44.18 57.20
N ALA A 108 25.20 45.32 56.88
CA ALA A 108 26.51 45.68 57.38
C ALA A 108 26.54 45.77 58.93
N SER A 109 25.39 46.03 59.58
CA SER A 109 25.30 46.04 61.06
C SER A 109 25.04 44.66 61.67
N HIS A 110 24.64 43.65 60.88
CA HIS A 110 24.36 42.27 61.34
C HIS A 110 24.95 41.18 60.41
N PRO A 111 26.28 40.95 60.46
CA PRO A 111 26.99 40.10 59.50
C PRO A 111 26.63 38.60 59.56
N LEU A 112 26.29 38.06 60.73
CA LEU A 112 25.97 36.63 60.90
C LEU A 112 24.64 36.21 60.27
N ILE A 113 23.59 37.01 60.44
CA ILE A 113 22.25 36.73 59.90
C ILE A 113 22.22 36.91 58.38
N THR A 114 22.92 37.95 57.90
CA THR A 114 23.02 38.24 56.46
C THR A 114 23.79 37.15 55.70
N CYS A 115 24.87 36.59 56.28
CA CYS A 115 25.62 35.52 55.63
C CYS A 115 24.76 34.26 55.42
N GLY A 116 23.89 33.93 56.38
CA GLY A 116 22.95 32.81 56.25
C GLY A 116 21.86 33.06 55.21
N ALA A 117 21.26 34.25 55.21
CA ALA A 117 20.24 34.63 54.22
C ALA A 117 20.80 34.73 52.80
N ALA A 118 22.00 35.29 52.63
CA ALA A 118 22.69 35.39 51.34
C ALA A 118 23.08 34.00 50.79
N ALA A 119 23.51 33.08 51.64
CA ALA A 119 23.81 31.71 51.22
C ALA A 119 22.54 30.94 50.78
N ALA A 120 21.44 31.07 51.52
CA ALA A 120 20.17 30.43 51.19
C ALA A 120 19.57 30.99 49.88
N LEU A 121 19.58 32.32 49.70
CA LEU A 121 19.17 32.95 48.45
C LEU A 121 20.11 32.59 47.29
N GLY A 122 21.41 32.51 47.55
CA GLY A 122 22.40 32.05 46.58
C GLY A 122 22.08 30.66 46.02
N LEU A 123 21.70 29.72 46.89
CA LEU A 123 21.29 28.36 46.48
C LEU A 123 20.02 28.33 45.61
N VAL A 124 19.11 29.29 45.77
CA VAL A 124 17.87 29.38 44.96
C VAL A 124 18.11 30.12 43.63
N VAL A 125 18.96 31.14 43.63
CA VAL A 125 19.24 31.99 42.46
C VAL A 125 20.24 31.33 41.50
N LEU A 126 21.19 30.54 42.01
CA LEU A 126 22.15 29.83 41.18
C LEU A 126 21.43 28.79 40.29
N LYS A 127 21.64 28.91 38.97
CA LYS A 127 20.96 28.11 37.93
C LYS A 127 21.09 26.59 38.12
N ARG A 128 22.22 26.12 38.63
CA ARG A 128 22.56 24.70 38.82
C ARG A 128 21.82 24.05 40.01
N PRO A 129 21.90 24.57 41.25
CA PRO A 129 21.20 23.98 42.40
C PRO A 129 19.67 24.06 42.28
N ARG A 130 19.11 25.13 41.69
CA ARG A 130 17.67 25.23 41.40
C ARG A 130 17.17 24.06 40.55
N GLN A 131 17.93 23.71 39.51
CA GLN A 131 17.58 22.62 38.61
C GLN A 131 17.62 21.26 39.34
N VAL A 132 18.64 21.04 40.18
CA VAL A 132 18.76 19.82 40.98
C VAL A 132 17.61 19.67 41.97
N LEU A 133 17.26 20.73 42.71
CA LEU A 133 16.15 20.70 43.66
C LEU A 133 14.81 20.41 42.96
N TYR A 134 14.58 21.05 41.81
CA TYR A 134 13.36 20.84 41.02
C TYR A 134 13.20 19.41 40.52
N TYR A 135 14.26 18.80 39.96
CA TYR A 135 14.19 17.42 39.50
C TYR A 135 14.14 16.41 40.64
N ASN A 136 14.77 16.71 41.78
CA ASN A 136 14.76 15.81 42.93
C ASN A 136 13.37 15.76 43.59
N THR A 137 12.67 16.89 43.70
CA THR A 137 11.29 16.93 44.24
C THR A 137 10.29 16.29 43.29
N LEU A 138 10.41 16.52 41.97
CA LEU A 138 9.58 15.82 40.98
C LEU A 138 9.77 14.30 41.03
N ARG A 139 11.01 13.83 41.23
CA ARG A 139 11.32 12.40 41.34
C ARG A 139 10.75 11.77 42.61
N LEU A 140 10.72 12.51 43.73
CA LEU A 140 10.11 12.05 44.98
C LEU A 140 8.57 12.02 44.93
N LEU A 141 7.96 12.83 44.07
CA LEU A 141 6.50 12.85 43.87
C LEU A 141 6.00 11.74 42.92
N VAL A 142 6.89 11.09 42.17
CA VAL A 142 6.56 9.85 41.44
C VAL A 142 6.56 8.70 42.45
N SER A 143 5.39 8.41 43.02
CA SER A 143 5.21 7.30 43.95
C SER A 143 5.53 5.97 43.27
N GLU A 144 6.35 5.14 43.92
CA GLU A 144 6.67 3.78 43.48
C GLU A 144 5.39 2.95 43.24
N GLU A 145 4.35 3.18 44.03
CA GLU A 145 3.04 2.53 43.91
C GLU A 145 2.33 2.87 42.59
N SER A 146 2.52 4.08 42.06
CA SER A 146 1.96 4.49 40.77
C SER A 146 2.64 3.79 39.59
N MET A 147 3.95 3.53 39.69
CA MET A 147 4.68 2.77 38.67
C MET A 147 4.32 1.29 38.72
N ILE A 148 4.17 0.71 39.92
CA ILE A 148 3.79 -0.69 40.10
C ILE A 148 2.35 -0.92 39.61
N SER A 149 1.40 -0.04 39.94
CA SER A 149 0.01 -0.14 39.45
C SER A 149 -0.08 0.01 37.93
N ARG A 150 0.68 0.92 37.34
CA ARG A 150 0.79 1.03 35.87
C ARG A 150 1.38 -0.24 35.24
N ALA A 151 2.46 -0.77 35.78
CA ALA A 151 3.06 -2.02 35.29
C ALA A 151 2.05 -3.19 35.39
N HIS A 152 1.27 -3.28 36.47
CA HIS A 152 0.21 -4.28 36.59
C HIS A 152 -0.91 -4.11 35.55
N ALA A 153 -1.30 -2.88 35.25
CA ALA A 153 -2.28 -2.60 34.20
C ALA A 153 -1.76 -3.04 32.82
N GLU A 154 -0.52 -2.68 32.48
CA GLU A 154 0.13 -3.07 31.24
C GLU A 154 0.25 -4.61 31.13
N ILE A 155 0.67 -5.32 32.19
CA ILE A 155 0.72 -6.79 32.20
C ILE A 155 -0.67 -7.40 31.95
N LYS A 156 -1.73 -6.82 32.51
CA LYS A 156 -3.10 -7.29 32.31
C LYS A 156 -3.55 -7.12 30.86
N GLU A 157 -3.26 -5.98 30.26
CA GLU A 157 -3.54 -5.71 28.84
C GLU A 157 -2.76 -6.66 27.93
N LEU A 158 -1.46 -6.85 28.20
CA LEU A 158 -0.63 -7.80 27.46
C LEU A 158 -1.19 -9.22 27.58
N ARG A 159 -1.58 -9.66 28.76
CA ARG A 159 -2.20 -10.98 28.95
C ARG A 159 -3.50 -11.13 28.16
N GLN A 160 -4.32 -10.08 28.11
CA GLN A 160 -5.55 -10.07 27.31
C GLN A 160 -5.24 -10.16 25.81
N SER A 161 -4.25 -9.41 25.32
CA SER A 161 -3.82 -9.49 23.92
C SER A 161 -3.31 -10.87 23.53
N ILE A 162 -2.56 -11.54 24.41
CA ILE A 162 -2.08 -12.92 24.20
C ILE A 162 -3.24 -13.90 24.12
N GLN A 163 -4.28 -13.73 24.95
CA GLN A 163 -5.46 -14.59 24.91
C GLN A 163 -6.24 -14.43 23.61
N ILE A 164 -6.42 -13.19 23.13
CA ILE A 164 -7.05 -12.91 21.83
C ILE A 164 -6.22 -13.53 20.72
N LEU A 165 -4.90 -13.29 20.71
CA LEU A 165 -3.99 -13.86 19.71
C LEU A 165 -4.03 -15.40 19.71
N LYS A 166 -4.11 -16.03 20.88
CA LYS A 166 -4.23 -17.48 20.99
C LYS A 166 -5.54 -18.00 20.40
N ALA A 167 -6.67 -17.35 20.71
CA ALA A 167 -7.96 -17.73 20.19
C ALA A 167 -8.06 -17.53 18.66
N GLU A 168 -7.51 -16.43 18.15
CA GLU A 168 -7.40 -16.17 16.70
C GLU A 168 -6.46 -17.17 16.02
N GLY A 169 -5.32 -17.48 16.65
CA GLY A 169 -4.38 -18.49 16.19
C GLY A 169 -5.02 -19.87 16.04
N GLU A 170 -5.71 -20.36 17.08
CA GLU A 170 -6.41 -21.66 17.03
C GLU A 170 -7.51 -21.68 15.96
N LYS A 171 -8.21 -20.56 15.73
CA LYS A 171 -9.22 -20.45 14.68
C LYS A 171 -8.59 -20.53 13.28
N LEU A 172 -7.50 -19.79 13.06
CA LEU A 172 -6.79 -19.77 11.79
C LEU A 172 -6.14 -21.13 11.49
N GLU A 173 -5.58 -21.79 12.50
CA GLU A 173 -5.01 -23.13 12.36
C GLU A 173 -6.06 -24.15 11.91
N LYS A 174 -7.22 -24.18 12.58
CA LYS A 174 -8.35 -25.04 12.17
C LYS A 174 -8.82 -24.73 10.76
N SER A 175 -8.88 -23.45 10.40
CA SER A 175 -9.24 -23.02 9.04
C SER A 175 -8.21 -23.46 8.00
N ALA A 176 -6.92 -23.43 8.32
CA ALA A 176 -5.84 -23.85 7.43
C ALA A 176 -5.88 -25.36 7.19
N ILE A 177 -6.02 -26.17 8.25
CA ILE A 177 -6.16 -27.63 8.15
C ILE A 177 -7.38 -28.00 7.30
N HIS A 178 -8.50 -27.32 7.51
CA HIS A 178 -9.71 -27.58 6.74
C HIS A 178 -9.55 -27.22 5.25
N ALA A 179 -8.90 -26.08 4.95
CA ALA A 179 -8.59 -25.69 3.58
C ALA A 179 -7.62 -26.68 2.90
N GLU A 180 -6.63 -27.20 3.64
CA GLU A 180 -5.71 -28.23 3.16
C GLU A 180 -6.45 -29.53 2.80
N GLU A 181 -7.35 -30.00 3.65
CA GLU A 181 -8.13 -31.21 3.39
C GLU A 181 -9.01 -31.04 2.13
N GLN A 182 -9.69 -29.90 2.00
CA GLN A 182 -10.48 -29.60 0.81
C GLN A 182 -9.61 -29.52 -0.44
N PHE A 183 -8.43 -28.93 -0.35
CA PHE A 183 -7.48 -28.84 -1.46
C PHE A 183 -6.98 -30.23 -1.89
N LEU A 184 -6.59 -31.08 -0.94
CA LEU A 184 -6.15 -32.45 -1.21
C LEU A 184 -7.27 -33.26 -1.87
N HIS A 185 -8.49 -33.13 -1.37
CA HIS A 185 -9.67 -33.79 -1.94
C HIS A 185 -10.02 -33.24 -3.34
N GLY A 186 -9.93 -31.94 -3.55
CA GLY A 186 -10.08 -31.31 -4.87
C GLY A 186 -9.02 -31.79 -5.86
N ARG A 187 -7.76 -31.92 -5.41
CA ARG A 187 -6.63 -32.41 -6.21
C ARG A 187 -6.83 -33.85 -6.67
N THR A 188 -7.32 -34.74 -5.80
CA THR A 188 -7.60 -36.14 -6.19
C THR A 188 -8.76 -36.23 -7.17
N LYS A 189 -9.83 -35.44 -6.99
CA LYS A 189 -10.94 -35.32 -7.96
C LYS A 189 -10.47 -34.84 -9.32
N LEU A 190 -9.66 -33.78 -9.38
CA LEU A 190 -9.09 -33.26 -10.63
C LEU A 190 -8.20 -34.29 -11.32
N ARG A 191 -7.39 -35.04 -10.57
CA ARG A 191 -6.58 -36.12 -11.11
C ARG A 191 -7.43 -37.24 -11.72
N GLN A 192 -8.50 -37.64 -11.04
CA GLN A 192 -9.42 -38.67 -11.54
C GLN A 192 -10.16 -38.20 -12.80
N ALA A 193 -10.68 -36.97 -12.80
CA ALA A 193 -11.32 -36.36 -13.96
C ALA A 193 -10.34 -36.25 -15.14
N GLY A 194 -9.10 -35.83 -14.89
CA GLY A 194 -8.04 -35.81 -15.90
C GLY A 194 -7.80 -37.18 -16.52
N LYS A 195 -7.75 -38.25 -15.72
CA LYS A 195 -7.57 -39.63 -16.21
C LYS A 195 -8.74 -40.06 -17.11
N GLN A 196 -9.97 -39.69 -16.74
CA GLN A 196 -11.14 -39.94 -17.57
C GLN A 196 -11.06 -39.18 -18.90
N ILE A 197 -10.71 -37.89 -18.88
CA ILE A 197 -10.52 -37.09 -20.09
C ILE A 197 -9.43 -37.70 -20.98
N ARG A 198 -8.32 -38.19 -20.41
CA ARG A 198 -7.26 -38.85 -21.18
C ARG A 198 -7.77 -40.12 -21.88
N ASN A 199 -8.60 -40.91 -21.20
CA ASN A 199 -9.22 -42.09 -21.81
C ASN A 199 -10.13 -41.68 -22.98
N VAL A 200 -10.90 -40.59 -22.86
CA VAL A 200 -11.74 -40.05 -23.94
C VAL A 200 -10.89 -39.51 -25.09
N ILE A 201 -9.78 -38.83 -24.82
CA ILE A 201 -8.82 -38.41 -25.85
C ILE A 201 -8.30 -39.62 -26.62
N HIS A 202 -7.99 -40.71 -25.92
CA HIS A 202 -7.49 -41.93 -26.55
C HIS A 202 -8.57 -42.62 -27.40
N SER A 203 -9.83 -42.64 -26.96
CA SER A 203 -10.95 -43.16 -27.75
C SER A 203 -11.23 -42.28 -28.97
N ALA A 204 -11.26 -40.94 -28.81
CA ALA A 204 -11.39 -39.99 -29.91
C ALA A 204 -10.25 -40.15 -30.93
N HIS A 205 -9.01 -40.36 -30.47
CA HIS A 205 -7.87 -40.62 -31.36
C HIS A 205 -8.01 -41.94 -32.13
N LYS A 206 -8.53 -43.00 -31.50
CA LYS A 206 -8.83 -44.27 -32.19
C LYS A 206 -9.92 -44.09 -33.25
N ILE A 207 -10.96 -43.31 -32.96
CA ILE A 207 -12.03 -42.97 -33.92
C ILE A 207 -11.46 -42.17 -35.09
N GLU A 208 -10.67 -41.12 -34.81
CA GLU A 208 -9.98 -40.31 -35.81
C GLU A 208 -9.11 -41.16 -36.75
N ARG A 209 -8.36 -42.12 -36.20
CA ARG A 209 -7.54 -43.06 -36.97
C ARG A 209 -8.36 -44.00 -37.84
N ARG A 210 -9.43 -44.59 -37.29
CA ARG A 210 -10.34 -45.47 -38.05
C ARG A 210 -11.06 -44.72 -39.16
N ALA A 211 -11.51 -43.50 -38.89
CA ALA A 211 -12.16 -42.64 -39.87
C ALA A 211 -11.19 -42.26 -41.01
N HIS A 212 -9.93 -41.92 -40.70
CA HIS A 212 -8.92 -41.70 -41.74
C HIS A 212 -8.68 -42.96 -42.58
N GLY A 213 -8.45 -44.12 -41.96
CA GLY A 213 -8.25 -45.36 -42.73
C GLY A 213 -9.45 -45.72 -43.60
N LEU A 214 -10.68 -45.52 -43.11
CA LEU A 214 -11.90 -45.73 -43.90
C LEU A 214 -12.02 -44.72 -45.05
N LYS A 215 -11.65 -43.46 -44.83
CA LYS A 215 -11.61 -42.43 -45.87
C LYS A 215 -10.62 -42.80 -46.98
N ASP A 216 -9.46 -43.35 -46.62
CA ASP A 216 -8.43 -43.77 -47.58
C ASP A 216 -8.95 -44.93 -48.45
N ILE A 217 -9.54 -45.96 -47.85
CA ILE A 217 -10.17 -47.08 -48.58
C ILE A 217 -11.29 -46.57 -49.49
N LEU A 218 -12.18 -45.71 -48.97
CA LEU A 218 -13.24 -45.12 -49.77
C LEU A 218 -12.68 -44.28 -50.93
N GLY A 219 -11.48 -43.72 -50.79
CA GLY A 219 -10.73 -42.97 -51.80
C GLY A 219 -10.42 -43.76 -53.07
N GLU A 220 -10.23 -45.07 -52.94
CA GLU A 220 -9.89 -45.97 -54.06
C GLU A 220 -11.12 -46.36 -54.91
N LEU A 221 -12.33 -46.24 -54.36
CA LEU A 221 -13.57 -46.63 -55.05
C LEU A 221 -14.08 -45.52 -55.99
N PRO A 222 -14.18 -45.75 -57.33
CA PRO A 222 -14.62 -44.72 -58.28
C PRO A 222 -16.14 -44.45 -58.30
N LYS A 223 -16.92 -45.01 -57.36
CA LYS A 223 -18.39 -44.94 -57.35
C LYS A 223 -18.91 -43.67 -56.67
N ARG A 224 -20.04 -43.14 -57.18
CA ARG A 224 -20.69 -41.92 -56.64
C ARG A 224 -21.16 -42.07 -55.19
N GLU A 225 -21.64 -43.24 -54.79
CA GLU A 225 -22.03 -43.52 -53.40
C GLU A 225 -20.84 -43.43 -52.44
N ALA A 226 -19.63 -43.83 -52.88
CA ALA A 226 -18.42 -43.70 -52.08
C ALA A 226 -18.10 -42.23 -51.77
N SER A 227 -18.43 -41.29 -52.66
CA SER A 227 -18.19 -39.85 -52.44
C SER A 227 -19.01 -39.29 -51.26
N LEU A 228 -20.27 -39.73 -51.11
CA LEU A 228 -21.11 -39.33 -49.98
C LEU A 228 -20.52 -39.85 -48.67
N PHE A 229 -20.15 -41.13 -48.62
CA PHE A 229 -19.51 -41.72 -47.44
C PHE A 229 -18.16 -41.04 -47.12
N ARG A 230 -17.36 -40.65 -48.13
CA ARG A 230 -16.12 -39.88 -47.92
C ARG A 230 -16.38 -38.57 -47.18
N SER A 231 -17.42 -37.82 -47.58
CA SER A 231 -17.76 -36.56 -46.90
C SER A 231 -18.19 -36.79 -45.46
N GLN A 232 -19.04 -37.78 -45.20
CA GLN A 232 -19.51 -38.12 -43.85
C GLN A 232 -18.36 -38.56 -42.95
N VAL A 233 -17.48 -39.44 -43.44
CA VAL A 233 -16.31 -39.93 -42.69
C VAL A 233 -15.31 -38.79 -42.45
N SER A 234 -15.11 -37.90 -43.44
CA SER A 234 -14.24 -36.74 -43.27
C SER A 234 -14.79 -35.75 -42.24
N GLN A 235 -16.10 -35.54 -42.21
CA GLN A 235 -16.77 -34.72 -41.20
C GLN A 235 -16.57 -35.33 -39.80
N LEU A 236 -16.84 -36.63 -39.64
CA LEU A 236 -16.68 -37.33 -38.37
C LEU A 236 -15.22 -37.35 -37.88
N ALA A 237 -14.25 -37.49 -38.79
CA ALA A 237 -12.83 -37.37 -38.45
C ALA A 237 -12.46 -35.96 -37.97
N SER A 238 -13.00 -34.92 -38.63
CA SER A 238 -12.74 -33.53 -38.25
C SER A 238 -13.36 -33.16 -36.89
N GLU A 239 -14.55 -33.70 -36.60
CA GLU A 239 -15.24 -33.52 -35.33
C GLU A 239 -14.44 -34.20 -34.19
N ALA A 240 -14.08 -35.47 -34.36
CA ALA A 240 -13.24 -36.19 -33.40
C ALA A 240 -11.89 -35.49 -33.15
N LYS A 241 -11.26 -34.95 -34.21
CA LYS A 241 -10.02 -34.17 -34.08
C LYS A 241 -10.23 -32.88 -33.28
N LYS A 242 -11.34 -32.17 -33.52
CA LYS A 242 -11.70 -30.94 -32.80
C LYS A 242 -11.94 -31.24 -31.32
N GLU A 243 -12.76 -32.23 -31.00
CA GLU A 243 -13.02 -32.67 -29.61
C GLU A 243 -11.74 -33.14 -28.90
N LYS A 244 -10.90 -33.91 -29.58
CA LYS A 244 -9.59 -34.29 -29.03
C LYS A 244 -8.76 -33.07 -28.66
N SER A 245 -8.70 -32.06 -29.54
CA SER A 245 -7.91 -30.85 -29.31
C SER A 245 -8.44 -30.01 -28.15
N THR A 246 -9.77 -29.93 -27.98
CA THR A 246 -10.38 -29.19 -26.86
C THR A 246 -10.12 -29.91 -25.54
N LEU A 247 -10.31 -31.23 -25.49
CA LEU A 247 -10.01 -32.03 -24.29
C LEU A 247 -8.52 -32.01 -23.92
N THR A 248 -7.63 -31.97 -24.92
CA THR A 248 -6.18 -31.85 -24.68
C THR A 248 -5.83 -30.52 -24.01
N LYS A 249 -6.50 -29.41 -24.42
CA LYS A 249 -6.34 -28.11 -23.76
C LYS A 249 -6.81 -28.16 -22.31
N GLU A 250 -7.93 -28.82 -22.01
CA GLU A 250 -8.39 -28.98 -20.62
C GLU A 250 -7.41 -29.80 -19.77
N ILE A 251 -6.82 -30.88 -20.30
CA ILE A 251 -5.75 -31.61 -19.58
C ILE A 251 -4.54 -30.72 -19.34
N SER A 252 -4.14 -29.89 -20.31
CA SER A 252 -3.01 -28.98 -20.12
C SER A 252 -3.25 -27.98 -18.98
N LYS A 253 -4.49 -27.50 -18.81
CA LYS A 253 -4.87 -26.66 -17.66
C LYS A 253 -4.70 -27.41 -16.33
N ILE A 254 -5.14 -28.67 -16.26
CA ILE A 254 -4.97 -29.50 -15.05
C ILE A 254 -3.48 -29.71 -14.74
N SER A 255 -2.67 -29.97 -15.76
CA SER A 255 -1.22 -30.15 -15.62
C SER A 255 -0.53 -28.86 -15.16
N ASN A 256 -0.97 -27.68 -15.62
CA ASN A 256 -0.41 -26.39 -15.23
C ASN A 256 -0.61 -26.08 -13.74
N TYR A 257 -1.62 -26.69 -13.09
CA TYR A 257 -1.79 -26.63 -11.63
C TYR A 257 -0.84 -27.58 -10.87
N GLY A 258 0.14 -28.19 -11.53
CA GLY A 258 1.08 -29.15 -10.93
C GLY A 258 0.48 -30.54 -10.67
N ILE A 259 -0.70 -30.82 -11.21
CA ILE A 259 -1.38 -32.11 -11.03
C ILE A 259 -0.98 -33.04 -12.17
N SER A 260 -0.20 -34.07 -11.85
CA SER A 260 0.12 -35.13 -12.81
C SER A 260 -1.14 -35.97 -13.09
N VAL A 261 -1.73 -35.74 -14.25
CA VAL A 261 -2.78 -36.59 -14.81
C VAL A 261 -2.16 -37.82 -15.41
#